data_AF-A0A834FUL4-F1
#
_entry.id   AF-A0A834FUL4-F1
#
_cell.length_a   1.000
_cell.length_b   1.000
_cell.length_c   1.000
_cell.angle_alpha   90.00
_cell.angle_beta   90.00
_cell.angle_gamma   90.00
#
_symmetry.space_group_name_H-M   'P 1'
#
loop_
_entity.id
_entity.type
_entity.pdbx_description
1 polymer ?
#
loop_
_entity_poly.entity_id
_entity_poly.type
_entity_poly.pdbx_seq_one_letter_code
_entity_poly.pdbx_strand_id
1 'polypeptide(L)'
;MGFFAAALLAVFFAYAAAIASTVESFNCSSSSSGTTCNGLVGYVPANATTLSNITTLFAIQNSLNSLLGANNFLLTTSPNQSVSAQQTVRIPFPCICINGTGYPVNPLVHTVVSGDTMSDIVTVVFSGLFARPELELHSHVHPIGVAVSSPYVVRWLCVA
;
A
#
# COMPACT_ATOMS: atom_id res chain seq x y z
N MET A 1 -24.34 36.55 -20.78
CA MET A 1 -22.88 36.32 -20.60
C MET A 1 -22.53 35.84 -19.19
N GLY A 2 -23.08 36.41 -18.11
CA GLY A 2 -22.69 36.05 -16.72
C GLY A 2 -23.19 34.69 -16.19
N PHE A 3 -24.36 34.21 -16.61
CA PHE A 3 -24.93 32.95 -16.12
C PHE A 3 -24.15 31.70 -16.56
N PHE A 4 -23.64 31.69 -17.80
CA PHE A 4 -22.84 30.57 -18.32
C PHE A 4 -21.47 30.46 -17.64
N ALA A 5 -20.86 31.60 -17.28
CA ALA A 5 -19.59 31.63 -16.56
C ALA A 5 -19.73 31.10 -15.12
N ALA A 6 -20.82 31.44 -14.43
CA ALA A 6 -21.11 30.95 -13.09
C ALA A 6 -21.37 29.43 -13.06
N ALA A 7 -22.09 28.90 -14.06
CA ALA A 7 -22.34 27.47 -14.19
C ALA A 7 -21.05 26.68 -14.45
N LEU A 8 -20.16 27.18 -15.31
CA LEU A 8 -18.87 26.55 -15.58
C LEU A 8 -17.94 26.55 -14.35
N LEU A 9 -17.94 27.65 -13.57
CA LEU A 9 -17.16 27.72 -12.33
C LEU A 9 -17.67 26.72 -11.29
N ALA A 10 -18.99 26.57 -11.16
CA ALA A 10 -19.62 25.63 -10.24
C ALA A 10 -19.32 24.17 -10.62
N VAL A 11 -19.35 23.84 -11.92
CA VAL A 11 -18.96 22.51 -12.42
C VAL A 11 -17.47 22.22 -12.15
N PHE A 12 -16.60 23.22 -12.34
CA PHE A 12 -15.16 23.06 -12.05
C PHE A 12 -14.89 22.85 -10.55
N PHE A 13 -15.61 23.56 -9.67
CA PHE A 13 -15.50 23.39 -8.22
C PHE A 13 -16.05 22.04 -7.74
N ALA A 14 -17.17 21.58 -8.32
CA ALA A 14 -17.73 20.26 -8.02
C ALA A 14 -16.81 19.12 -8.50
N TYR A 15 -16.15 19.28 -9.65
CA TYR A 15 -15.16 18.32 -10.13
C TYR A 15 -13.92 18.25 -9.22
N ALA A 16 -13.44 19.39 -8.71
CA ALA A 16 -12.31 19.42 -7.78
C ALA A 16 -12.62 18.75 -6.43
N ALA A 17 -13.86 18.86 -5.92
CA ALA A 17 -14.27 18.22 -4.68
C ALA A 17 -14.42 16.69 -4.80
N ALA A 18 -14.73 16.17 -6.00
CA ALA A 18 -14.89 14.74 -6.24
C ALA A 18 -13.56 13.94 -6.25
N ILE A 19 -12.42 14.63 -6.29
CA ILE A 19 -11.08 13.99 -6.29
C ILE A 19 -10.50 13.82 -4.88
N ALA A 20 -11.25 14.21 -3.83
CA ALA A 20 -10.89 13.94 -2.45
C ALA A 20 -11.17 12.47 -2.13
N SER A 21 -10.28 11.57 -2.56
CA SER A 21 -10.29 10.17 -2.12
C SER A 21 -9.95 10.14 -0.63
N THR A 22 -10.96 9.99 0.22
CA THR A 22 -10.73 9.62 1.62
C THR A 22 -10.15 8.21 1.62
N VAL A 23 -8.95 8.03 2.16
CA VAL A 23 -8.46 6.70 2.54
C VAL A 23 -9.49 6.15 3.51
N GLU A 24 -10.21 5.09 3.13
CA GLU A 24 -11.10 4.43 4.07
C GLU A 24 -10.24 3.83 5.18
N SER A 25 -10.40 4.36 6.39
CA SER A 25 -9.87 3.74 7.60
C SER A 25 -10.52 2.37 7.77
N PHE A 26 -9.74 1.30 7.76
CA PHE A 26 -10.30 -0.04 7.95
C PHE A 26 -10.71 -0.28 9.39
N ASN A 27 -12.00 -0.56 9.58
CA ASN A 27 -12.61 -0.84 10.87
C ASN A 27 -12.50 -2.32 11.21
N CYS A 28 -12.22 -2.63 12.47
CA CYS A 28 -12.22 -3.99 13.00
C CYS A 28 -13.18 -4.07 14.19
N SER A 29 -14.09 -5.04 14.20
CA SER A 29 -15.15 -5.15 15.20
C SER A 29 -14.79 -6.02 16.42
N SER A 30 -13.49 -6.21 16.71
CA SER A 30 -13.09 -7.09 17.82
C SER A 30 -13.49 -6.48 19.17
N SER A 31 -14.12 -7.29 20.02
CA SER A 31 -14.51 -6.93 21.39
C SER A 31 -13.31 -6.71 22.33
N SER A 32 -12.10 -7.04 21.88
CA SER A 32 -10.86 -6.90 22.65
C SER A 32 -9.88 -6.02 21.88
N SER A 33 -9.48 -4.88 22.46
CA SER A 33 -8.39 -4.08 21.90
C SER A 33 -7.08 -4.89 21.97
N GLY A 34 -6.33 -4.93 20.88
CA GLY A 34 -5.09 -5.69 20.73
C GLY A 34 -5.24 -7.08 20.10
N THR A 35 -6.43 -7.47 19.62
CA THR A 35 -6.59 -8.75 18.89
C THR A 35 -5.77 -8.76 17.60
N THR A 36 -5.00 -9.83 17.38
CA THR A 36 -4.27 -10.05 16.13
C THR A 36 -5.09 -10.82 15.11
N CYS A 37 -4.89 -10.52 13.83
CA CYS A 37 -5.50 -11.21 12.70
C CYS A 37 -4.53 -11.30 11.51
N ASN A 38 -4.90 -12.07 10.48
CA ASN A 38 -4.16 -12.14 9.22
C ASN A 38 -4.96 -11.40 8.14
N GLY A 39 -4.40 -10.31 7.63
CA GLY A 39 -4.96 -9.53 6.53
C GLY A 39 -4.38 -9.93 5.17
N LEU A 40 -5.05 -9.49 4.10
CA LEU A 40 -4.59 -9.64 2.72
C LEU A 40 -4.75 -8.33 1.96
N VAL A 41 -3.77 -8.00 1.12
CA VAL A 41 -3.86 -6.88 0.17
C VAL A 41 -3.60 -7.39 -1.25
N GLY A 42 -4.33 -6.87 -2.22
CA GLY A 42 -4.20 -7.23 -3.63
C GLY A 42 -3.14 -6.40 -4.33
N TYR A 43 -1.90 -6.87 -4.39
CA TYR A 43 -0.81 -6.21 -5.11
C TYR A 43 -0.84 -6.52 -6.61
N VAL A 44 -0.56 -5.54 -7.45
CA VAL A 44 -0.56 -5.67 -8.92
C VAL A 44 0.74 -5.10 -9.47
N PRO A 45 1.76 -5.92 -9.79
CA PRO A 45 3.06 -5.40 -10.17
C PRO A 45 2.99 -4.69 -11.52
N ALA A 46 3.62 -3.51 -11.61
CA ALA A 46 3.68 -2.73 -12.84
C ALA A 46 4.50 -3.44 -13.95
N ASN A 47 5.52 -4.20 -13.54
CA ASN A 47 6.41 -4.96 -14.42
C ASN A 47 6.45 -6.43 -13.98
N ALA A 48 6.88 -7.33 -14.88
CA ALA A 48 7.11 -8.73 -14.53
C ALA A 48 8.15 -8.82 -13.41
N THR A 49 7.88 -9.68 -12.42
CA THR A 49 8.72 -9.84 -11.23
C THR A 49 8.76 -11.31 -10.82
N THR A 50 9.32 -11.62 -9.65
CA THR A 50 9.36 -12.96 -9.06
C THR A 50 8.69 -13.00 -7.70
N LEU A 51 8.30 -14.19 -7.26
CA LEU A 51 7.81 -14.39 -5.90
C LEU A 51 8.81 -13.91 -4.85
N SER A 52 10.11 -14.18 -5.03
CA SER A 52 11.16 -13.69 -4.12
C SER A 52 11.19 -12.17 -4.00
N ASN A 53 11.11 -11.46 -5.14
CA ASN A 53 11.14 -10.00 -5.15
C ASN A 53 9.91 -9.43 -4.43
N ILE A 54 8.73 -10.04 -4.61
CA ILE A 54 7.51 -9.65 -3.89
C ILE A 54 7.68 -9.87 -2.38
N THR A 55 8.22 -11.03 -1.97
CA THR A 55 8.43 -11.30 -0.53
C THR A 55 9.39 -10.31 0.11
N THR A 56 10.42 -9.88 -0.62
CA THR A 56 11.38 -8.86 -0.17
C THR A 56 10.72 -7.48 -0.11
N LEU A 57 9.98 -7.10 -1.16
CA LEU A 57 9.32 -5.79 -1.24
C LEU A 57 8.34 -5.55 -0.10
N PHE A 58 7.62 -6.59 0.34
CA PHE A 58 6.63 -6.51 1.42
C PHE A 58 7.14 -7.04 2.78
N ALA A 59 8.41 -7.43 2.88
CA ALA A 59 9.01 -7.99 4.10
C ALA A 59 8.15 -9.09 4.78
N ILE A 60 7.61 -10.02 3.97
CA ILE A 60 6.62 -11.02 4.44
C ILE A 60 7.27 -11.98 5.46
N GLN A 61 6.64 -12.18 6.62
CA GLN A 61 7.10 -13.15 7.62
C GLN A 61 6.90 -14.59 7.12
N ASN A 62 7.89 -15.47 7.35
CA ASN A 62 7.96 -16.80 6.71
C ASN A 62 7.83 -16.72 5.18
N SER A 63 8.44 -15.65 4.65
CA SER A 63 8.44 -15.05 3.31
C SER A 63 7.73 -15.81 2.20
N LEU A 64 8.23 -16.97 1.78
CA LEU A 64 7.71 -17.64 0.60
C LEU A 64 6.43 -18.44 0.88
N ASN A 65 6.40 -19.27 1.93
CA ASN A 65 5.28 -20.19 2.16
C ASN A 65 3.96 -19.47 2.44
N SER A 66 4.02 -18.38 3.21
CA SER A 66 2.86 -17.52 3.46
C SER A 66 2.29 -16.96 2.16
N LEU A 67 3.17 -16.48 1.27
CA LEU A 67 2.79 -15.95 -0.04
C LEU A 67 2.22 -17.06 -0.95
N LEU A 68 2.83 -18.24 -0.97
CA LEU A 68 2.36 -19.39 -1.75
C LEU A 68 0.95 -19.81 -1.31
N GLY A 69 0.72 -19.95 0.00
CA GLY A 69 -0.58 -20.30 0.56
C GLY A 69 -1.67 -19.28 0.25
N ALA A 70 -1.36 -17.98 0.35
CA ALA A 70 -2.30 -16.90 0.04
C ALA A 70 -2.76 -16.89 -1.45
N ASN A 71 -1.93 -17.45 -2.35
CA ASN A 71 -2.14 -17.42 -3.80
C ASN A 71 -2.40 -18.80 -4.41
N ASN A 72 -2.63 -19.83 -3.60
CA ASN A 72 -2.89 -21.21 -4.03
C ASN A 72 -1.77 -21.82 -4.91
N PHE A 73 -0.51 -21.41 -4.69
CA PHE A 73 0.63 -22.06 -5.32
C PHE A 73 0.99 -23.36 -4.58
N LEU A 74 1.69 -24.27 -5.28
CA LEU A 74 2.25 -25.47 -4.64
C LEU A 74 3.39 -25.07 -3.70
N LEU A 75 3.53 -25.77 -2.57
CA LEU A 75 4.64 -25.50 -1.62
C LEU A 75 6.03 -25.79 -2.21
N THR A 76 6.11 -26.50 -3.33
CA THR A 76 7.35 -26.76 -4.08
C THR A 76 7.65 -25.71 -5.14
N THR A 77 6.79 -24.69 -5.30
CA THR A 77 7.00 -23.62 -6.27
C THR A 77 8.29 -22.85 -5.95
N SER A 78 9.09 -22.62 -6.99
CA SER A 78 10.37 -21.93 -6.86
C SER A 78 10.19 -20.46 -6.46
N PRO A 79 11.07 -19.89 -5.61
CA PRO A 79 11.09 -18.45 -5.34
C PRO A 79 11.31 -17.60 -6.61
N ASN A 80 11.95 -18.16 -7.63
CA ASN A 80 12.20 -17.51 -8.91
C ASN A 80 11.03 -17.64 -9.90
N GLN A 81 9.92 -18.24 -9.48
CA GLN A 81 8.70 -18.28 -10.29
C GLN A 81 8.31 -16.86 -10.70
N SER A 82 8.12 -16.65 -12.00
CA SER A 82 7.74 -15.36 -12.54
C SER A 82 6.28 -15.05 -12.23
N VAL A 83 6.04 -13.79 -11.88
CA VAL A 83 4.73 -13.16 -11.77
C VAL A 83 4.63 -12.15 -12.89
N SER A 84 3.60 -12.29 -13.73
CA SER A 84 3.40 -11.38 -14.85
C SER A 84 3.02 -9.98 -14.36
N ALA A 85 3.36 -8.96 -15.14
CA ALA A 85 2.80 -7.63 -14.93
C ALA A 85 1.27 -7.69 -14.93
N GLN A 86 0.62 -6.78 -14.21
CA GLN A 86 -0.84 -6.69 -14.07
C GLN A 86 -1.53 -7.92 -13.42
N GLN A 87 -0.79 -8.95 -13.02
CA GLN A 87 -1.32 -10.08 -12.27
C GLN A 87 -1.57 -9.68 -10.82
N THR A 88 -2.78 -9.88 -10.31
CA THR A 88 -3.04 -9.68 -8.88
C THR A 88 -2.40 -10.78 -8.04
N VAL A 89 -1.63 -10.38 -7.03
CA VAL A 89 -1.01 -11.23 -6.02
C VAL A 89 -1.55 -10.83 -4.64
N ARG A 90 -2.07 -11.80 -3.90
CA ARG A 90 -2.56 -11.61 -2.52
C ARG A 90 -1.36 -11.62 -1.58
N ILE A 91 -1.08 -10.48 -0.96
CA ILE A 91 0.02 -10.32 -0.01
C ILE A 91 -0.53 -10.51 1.41
N PRO A 92 -0.13 -11.57 2.13
CA PRO A 92 -0.52 -11.76 3.53
C PRO A 92 0.29 -10.84 4.44
N PHE A 93 -0.35 -10.29 5.47
CA PHE A 93 0.33 -9.52 6.52
C PHE A 93 -0.38 -9.65 7.86
N PRO A 94 0.37 -9.64 8.99
CA PRO A 94 -0.22 -9.66 10.30
C PRO A 94 -0.80 -8.29 10.67
N CYS A 95 -1.95 -8.31 11.33
CA CYS A 95 -2.73 -7.14 11.71
C CYS A 95 -3.08 -7.17 13.20
N ILE A 96 -3.27 -5.99 13.79
CA ILE A 96 -3.72 -5.77 15.15
C ILE A 96 -4.87 -4.76 15.16
N CYS A 97 -5.96 -5.12 15.83
CA CYS A 97 -7.11 -4.26 16.00
C CYS A 97 -6.97 -3.42 17.27
N ILE A 98 -6.92 -2.09 17.14
CA ILE A 98 -6.81 -1.18 18.28
C ILE A 98 -7.94 -0.15 18.18
N ASN A 99 -8.81 -0.12 19.20
CA ASN A 99 -9.93 0.82 19.30
C ASN A 99 -10.84 0.86 18.07
N GLY A 100 -11.09 -0.30 17.45
CA GLY A 100 -11.93 -0.39 16.25
C GLY A 100 -11.20 -0.12 14.94
N THR A 101 -9.89 0.15 14.96
CA THR A 101 -9.10 0.38 13.75
C THR A 101 -8.02 -0.69 13.59
N GLY A 102 -7.91 -1.25 12.38
CA GLY A 102 -6.92 -2.25 12.04
C GLY A 102 -5.58 -1.64 11.61
N TYR A 103 -4.49 -2.06 12.26
CA TYR A 103 -3.12 -1.65 11.95
C TYR A 103 -2.23 -2.85 11.65
N PRO A 104 -1.25 -2.75 10.73
CA PRO A 104 -0.27 -3.80 10.53
C PRO A 104 0.60 -3.93 11.79
N VAL A 105 0.85 -5.16 12.22
CA VAL A 105 1.69 -5.42 13.41
C VAL A 105 3.10 -4.89 13.21
N ASN A 106 3.65 -5.07 12.00
CA ASN A 106 4.92 -4.51 11.59
C ASN A 106 4.68 -3.61 10.39
N PRO A 107 4.93 -2.30 10.49
CA PRO A 107 4.81 -1.42 9.34
C PRO A 107 5.93 -1.75 8.34
N LEU A 108 5.60 -1.68 7.05
CA LEU A 108 6.57 -1.91 5.99
C LEU A 108 7.54 -0.73 5.93
N VAL A 109 8.84 -1.00 5.79
CA VAL A 109 9.85 0.04 5.59
C VAL A 109 10.43 -0.12 4.19
N HIS A 110 10.25 0.89 3.34
CA HIS A 110 10.88 0.98 2.03
C HIS A 110 12.08 1.93 2.10
N THR A 111 13.24 1.46 1.66
CA THR A 111 14.44 2.30 1.55
C THR A 111 14.51 2.86 0.15
N VAL A 112 14.53 4.19 0.06
CA VAL A 112 14.47 4.92 -1.22
C VAL A 112 15.75 4.70 -2.00
N VAL A 113 15.59 4.30 -3.26
CA VAL A 113 16.71 4.12 -4.18
C VAL A 113 16.86 5.33 -5.10
N SER A 114 18.02 5.47 -5.74
CA SER A 114 18.28 6.57 -6.67
C SER A 114 17.25 6.58 -7.81
N GLY A 115 16.61 7.73 -8.04
CA GLY A 115 15.58 7.90 -9.06
C GLY A 115 14.14 7.69 -8.57
N ASP A 116 13.95 7.19 -7.35
CA ASP A 116 12.60 7.10 -6.76
C ASP A 116 12.04 8.51 -6.52
N THR A 117 10.83 8.74 -7.02
CA THR A 117 9.99 9.84 -6.52
C THR A 117 8.92 9.30 -5.58
N MET A 118 8.43 10.16 -4.68
CA MET A 118 7.32 9.82 -3.79
C MET A 118 6.09 9.33 -4.58
N SER A 119 5.87 9.94 -5.74
CA SER A 119 4.77 9.56 -6.63
C SER A 119 4.96 8.15 -7.19
N ASP A 120 6.17 7.82 -7.63
CA ASP A 120 6.46 6.53 -8.26
C ASP A 120 6.46 5.40 -7.23
N ILE A 121 6.96 5.66 -6.01
CA ILE A 121 6.86 4.70 -4.91
C ILE A 121 5.40 4.32 -4.66
N VAL A 122 4.52 5.33 -4.51
CA VAL A 122 3.10 5.10 -4.28
C VAL A 122 2.45 4.38 -5.46
N THR A 123 2.58 4.94 -6.65
CA THR A 123 1.73 4.56 -7.79
C THR A 123 2.29 3.41 -8.63
N VAL A 124 3.62 3.23 -8.66
CA VAL A 124 4.31 2.25 -9.49
C VAL A 124 4.86 1.10 -8.66
N VAL A 125 5.63 1.39 -7.61
CA VAL A 125 6.27 0.34 -6.77
C VAL A 125 5.22 -0.42 -5.97
N PHE A 126 4.27 0.29 -5.41
CA PHE A 126 3.24 -0.25 -4.53
C PHE A 126 1.82 -0.20 -5.10
N SER A 127 1.70 0.13 -6.40
CA SER A 127 0.46 0.00 -7.17
C SER A 127 -0.74 0.77 -6.59
N GLY A 128 -0.48 1.91 -5.95
CA GLY A 128 -1.50 2.78 -5.36
C GLY A 128 -2.18 2.18 -4.13
N LEU A 129 -1.62 1.14 -3.53
CA LEU A 129 -2.21 0.48 -2.37
C LEU A 129 -2.27 1.40 -1.13
N PHE A 130 -1.49 2.49 -1.08
CA PHE A 130 -1.51 3.51 -0.03
C PHE A 130 -1.69 4.90 -0.63
N ALA A 131 -2.32 5.81 0.11
CA ALA A 131 -2.36 7.22 -0.26
C ALA A 131 -1.21 8.00 0.41
N ARG A 132 -0.85 9.14 -0.19
CA ARG A 132 0.23 10.03 0.27
C ARG A 132 0.18 10.43 1.77
N PRO A 133 -0.99 10.59 2.43
CA PRO A 133 -1.02 10.93 3.86
C PRO A 133 -0.51 9.83 4.79
N GLU A 134 -0.33 8.60 4.30
CA GLU A 134 0.10 7.45 5.12
C GLU A 134 1.63 7.27 5.16
N LEU A 135 2.39 8.04 4.36
CA LEU A 135 3.84 8.20 4.51
C LEU A 135 4.14 9.24 5.60
N GLU A 136 3.68 8.96 6.82
CA GLU A 136 4.01 9.74 8.03
C GLU A 136 5.47 9.44 8.43
N LEU A 137 6.30 10.23 7.79
CA LEU A 137 7.67 10.60 8.05
C LEU A 137 8.11 10.62 9.53
N HIS A 138 9.03 9.73 9.92
CA HIS A 138 9.82 9.88 11.16
C HIS A 138 11.16 10.63 10.96
N SER A 139 11.48 11.08 9.75
CA SER A 139 12.76 11.69 9.43
C SER A 139 12.56 12.98 8.64
N HIS A 140 13.00 14.13 9.15
CA HIS A 140 12.89 15.44 8.50
C HIS A 140 13.12 15.43 6.98
N VAL A 141 12.04 15.49 6.20
CA VAL A 141 12.07 15.54 4.73
C VAL A 141 11.45 16.86 4.30
N HIS A 142 12.25 17.55 3.50
CA HIS A 142 11.94 18.83 2.89
C HIS A 142 10.83 18.64 1.83
N PRO A 143 9.93 19.61 1.59
CA PRO A 143 8.75 19.44 0.72
C PRO A 143 9.01 19.14 -0.77
N ILE A 144 10.28 18.99 -1.18
CA ILE A 144 10.70 19.05 -2.59
C ILE A 144 11.58 17.84 -3.01
N GLY A 145 11.66 16.77 -2.20
CA GLY A 145 12.39 15.58 -2.66
C GLY A 145 12.47 14.43 -1.66
N VAL A 146 12.62 13.22 -2.20
CA VAL A 146 12.86 12.00 -1.44
C VAL A 146 14.38 11.81 -1.32
N ALA A 147 14.94 11.83 -0.11
CA ALA A 147 16.38 11.61 0.06
C ALA A 147 16.72 10.12 -0.12
N VAL A 148 17.62 9.81 -1.05
CA VAL A 148 18.14 8.46 -1.29
C VAL A 148 18.68 7.87 0.02
N SER A 149 18.47 6.56 0.21
CA SER A 149 18.83 5.82 1.43
C SER A 149 18.04 6.19 2.69
N SER A 150 17.03 7.08 2.59
CA SER A 150 16.14 7.36 3.72
C SER A 150 15.07 6.26 3.84
N PRO A 151 14.83 5.73 5.06
CA PRO A 151 13.74 4.79 5.29
C PRO A 151 12.41 5.53 5.30
N TYR A 152 11.46 5.07 4.50
CA TYR A 152 10.07 5.50 4.55
C TYR A 152 9.23 4.40 5.15
N VAL A 153 8.54 4.74 6.24
CA VAL A 153 7.55 3.85 6.84
C VAL A 153 6.32 3.95 5.98
N VAL A 154 6.06 2.87 5.26
CA VAL A 154 4.83 2.67 4.55
C VAL A 154 3.82 2.12 5.53
N ARG A 155 3.00 3.01 6.10
CA ARG A 155 1.82 2.57 6.82
C ARG A 155 0.75 2.16 5.81
N TRP A 156 0.03 1.13 6.19
CA TRP A 156 -1.16 0.64 5.51
C TRP A 156 -2.18 0.39 6.60
N LEU A 157 -3.45 0.32 6.22
CA LEU A 157 -4.52 -0.06 7.14
C LEU A 157 -4.90 -1.54 6.88
N CYS A 158 -5.35 -2.25 7.91
CA CYS A 158 -5.69 -3.66 7.84
C CYS A 158 -7.18 -3.93 7.58
N VAL A 159 -7.52 -4.76 6.59
CA VAL A 159 -8.84 -5.41 6.52
C VAL A 159 -8.84 -6.61 7.48
N ALA A 160 -9.70 -6.58 8.49
CA ALA A 160 -9.95 -7.69 9.41
C ALA A 160 -11.28 -8.37 9.07
#